data_AF-A0A2N4USZ7-F1
#
_entry.id   AF-A0A2N4USZ7-F1
#
_cell.length_a   1.000
_cell.length_b   1.000
_cell.length_c   1.000
_cell.angle_alpha   90.00
_cell.angle_beta   90.00
_cell.angle_gamma   90.00
#
_symmetry.space_group_name_H-M   'P 1'
#
loop_
_entity.id
_entity.type
_entity.pdbx_description
1 polymer ?
#
loop_
_entity_poly.entity_id
_entity_poly.type
_entity_poly.pdbx_seq_one_letter_code
_entity_poly.pdbx_strand_id
1 'polypeptide(L)' 'MSNIIESATLNDIALYLQREESLDSDSAHAAAQQVLGNFIEMRNKGLIKGWYFDDFGHLELLPTDSIQSWIDQTK' A
#
# COMPACT_ATOMS: atom_id res chain seq x y z
N MET A 1 3.11 6.99 20.86
CA MET A 1 4.02 5.93 20.36
C MET A 1 3.14 4.89 19.71
N SER A 2 2.99 4.97 18.39
CA SER A 2 2.18 4.02 17.64
C SER A 2 3.05 3.50 16.51
N ASN A 3 3.81 2.45 16.79
CA ASN A 3 4.43 1.62 15.77
C ASN A 3 3.31 0.85 15.07
N ILE A 4 2.57 1.51 14.18
CA ILE A 4 1.61 0.81 13.33
C ILE A 4 2.42 0.20 12.19
N ILE A 5 2.96 -0.98 12.44
CA ILE A 5 3.48 -1.90 11.42
C ILE A 5 2.56 -3.12 11.41
N GLU A 6 1.26 -2.89 11.27
CA GLU A 6 0.36 -3.91 10.75
C GLU A 6 0.05 -3.46 9.33
N SER A 7 0.80 -4.02 8.37
CA SER A 7 0.56 -3.81 6.94
C SER A 7 -0.93 -3.94 6.67
N ALA A 8 -1.53 -2.93 6.02
CA ALA A 8 -2.95 -2.92 5.71
C ALA A 8 -3.39 -4.30 5.18
N THR A 9 -4.42 -4.88 5.80
CA THR A 9 -4.88 -6.21 5.41
C THR A 9 -5.55 -6.14 4.05
N LEU A 10 -5.71 -7.30 3.41
CA LEU A 10 -6.49 -7.42 2.17
C LEU A 10 -7.87 -6.76 2.30
N ASN A 11 -8.50 -6.89 3.46
CA ASN A 11 -9.83 -6.37 3.70
C ASN A 11 -9.83 -4.83 3.82
N ASP A 12 -8.79 -4.26 4.44
CA ASP A 12 -8.66 -2.81 4.53
C ASP A 12 -8.39 -2.18 3.15
N ILE A 13 -7.55 -2.84 2.33
CA ILE A 13 -7.32 -2.43 0.94
C ILE A 13 -8.62 -2.53 0.13
N ALA A 14 -9.41 -3.60 0.30
CA ALA A 14 -10.70 -3.74 -0.38
C ALA A 14 -11.69 -2.64 0.04
N LEU A 15 -11.77 -2.30 1.33
CA LEU A 15 -12.63 -1.22 1.81
C LEU A 15 -12.19 0.15 1.26
N TYR A 16 -10.89 0.39 1.17
CA TYR A 16 -10.33 1.58 0.55
C TYR A 16 -10.74 1.70 -0.92
N LEU A 17 -10.59 0.61 -1.70
CA LEU A 17 -10.96 0.59 -3.12
C LEU A 17 -12.48 0.74 -3.34
N GLN A 18 -13.32 0.18 -2.45
CA GLN A 18 -14.77 0.43 -2.49
C GLN A 18 -15.08 1.92 -2.33
N ARG A 19 -14.37 2.62 -1.43
CA ARG A 19 -14.59 4.04 -1.17
C ARG A 19 -14.09 4.92 -2.31
N GLU A 20 -12.85 4.72 -2.72
CA GLU A 20 -12.19 5.61 -3.69
C GLU A 20 -12.67 5.37 -5.13
N GLU A 21 -12.90 4.12 -5.51
CA GLU A 21 -13.26 3.75 -6.88
C GLU A 21 -14.76 3.41 -7.04
N SER A 22 -15.55 3.52 -5.96
CA SER A 22 -16.99 3.16 -5.95
C SER A 22 -17.26 1.74 -6.46
N LEU A 23 -16.32 0.82 -6.21
CA LEU A 23 -16.44 -0.58 -6.58
C LEU A 23 -17.43 -1.31 -5.67
N ASP A 24 -18.14 -2.29 -6.22
CA ASP A 24 -18.84 -3.28 -5.42
C ASP A 24 -17.86 -4.18 -4.64
N SER A 25 -18.35 -4.78 -3.56
CA SER A 25 -17.50 -5.50 -2.60
C SER A 25 -16.71 -6.66 -3.22
N ASP A 26 -17.25 -7.33 -4.24
CA ASP A 26 -16.58 -8.46 -4.90
C ASP A 26 -15.45 -7.97 -5.80
N SER A 27 -15.74 -6.96 -6.64
CA SER A 27 -14.74 -6.31 -7.49
C SER A 27 -13.62 -5.68 -6.69
N ALA A 28 -13.94 -5.02 -5.58
CA ALA A 28 -12.95 -4.41 -4.71
C ALA A 28 -12.05 -5.44 -4.01
N HIS A 29 -12.59 -6.60 -3.64
CA HIS A 29 -11.80 -7.68 -3.06
C HIS A 29 -10.83 -8.28 -4.08
N ALA A 30 -11.30 -8.53 -5.31
CA ALA A 30 -10.45 -8.99 -6.40
C ALA A 30 -9.34 -7.98 -6.74
N ALA A 31 -9.68 -6.69 -6.80
CA ALA A 31 -8.71 -5.61 -7.01
C ALA A 31 -7.70 -5.52 -5.85
N ALA A 32 -8.16 -5.64 -4.61
CA ALA A 32 -7.29 -5.64 -3.44
C ALA A 32 -6.30 -6.82 -3.45
N GLN A 33 -6.70 -8.00 -3.94
CA GLN A 33 -5.79 -9.13 -4.10
C GLN A 33 -4.67 -8.83 -5.11
N GLN A 34 -5.01 -8.17 -6.23
CA GLN A 34 -4.01 -7.74 -7.21
C GLN A 34 -3.06 -6.70 -6.63
N VAL A 35 -3.59 -5.69 -5.92
CA VAL A 35 -2.80 -4.64 -5.25
C VAL A 35 -1.84 -5.24 -4.22
N LEU A 36 -2.33 -6.13 -3.36
CA LEU A 36 -1.52 -6.81 -2.35
C LEU A 36 -0.42 -7.67 -2.99
N GLY A 37 -0.74 -8.38 -4.08
CA GLY A 37 0.25 -9.14 -4.87
C GLY A 37 1.38 -8.25 -5.38
N ASN A 38 1.03 -7.10 -5.97
CA ASN A 38 2.00 -6.12 -6.46
C ASN A 38 2.87 -5.57 -5.32
N PHE A 39 2.30 -5.30 -4.15
CA PHE A 39 3.06 -4.80 -2.99
C PHE A 39 4.06 -5.83 -2.49
N ILE A 40 3.66 -7.10 -2.41
CA ILE A 40 4.55 -8.19 -2.03
C ILE A 40 5.69 -8.31 -3.05
N GLU A 41 5.39 -8.23 -4.35
CA GLU A 41 6.42 -8.22 -5.40
C GLU A 41 7.39 -7.05 -5.26
N MET A 42 6.89 -5.83 -5.04
CA MET A 42 7.72 -4.64 -4.84
C MET A 42 8.63 -4.78 -3.62
N ARG A 43 8.10 -5.36 -2.52
CA ARG A 43 8.89 -5.65 -1.33
C ARG A 43 9.98 -6.68 -1.61
N ASN A 44 9.64 -7.77 -2.31
CA ASN A 44 10.61 -8.81 -2.69
C ASN A 44 11.70 -8.28 -3.65
N LYS A 45 11.37 -7.29 -4.48
CA LYS A 45 12.33 -6.58 -5.34
C LYS A 45 13.17 -5.54 -4.58
N GLY A 46 12.93 -5.33 -3.29
CA GLY A 46 13.64 -4.34 -2.48
C GLY A 46 13.27 -2.89 -2.80
N LEU A 47 12.11 -2.65 -3.42
CA LEU A 47 11.64 -1.31 -3.77
C LEU A 47 10.96 -0.62 -2.59
N ILE A 48 10.18 -1.38 -1.84
CA ILE A 48 9.45 -0.90 -0.65
C ILE A 48 9.77 -1.75 0.57
N LYS A 49 9.73 -1.16 1.76
CA LYS A 49 9.80 -1.85 3.06
C LYS A 49 8.42 -2.38 3.47
N GLY A 50 7.35 -1.71 3.04
CA GLY A 50 5.97 -2.06 3.37
C GLY A 50 4.97 -1.05 2.81
N TRP A 51 3.74 -1.13 3.27
CA TRP A 51 2.63 -0.23 2.93
C TRP A 51 1.79 0.00 4.19
N TYR A 52 1.13 1.15 4.27
CA TYR A 52 0.34 1.57 5.44
C TYR A 52 -0.78 2.53 5.01
N PHE A 53 -1.75 2.76 5.91
CA PHE A 53 -2.70 3.85 5.75
C PHE A 53 -2.19 5.06 6.54
N ASP A 54 -2.11 6.22 5.88
CA ASP A 54 -1.74 7.47 6.54
C ASP A 54 -2.87 7.99 7.45
N ASP A 55 -2.62 9.12 8.12
CA ASP A 55 -3.61 9.76 8.99
C ASP A 55 -4.88 10.24 8.26
N PHE A 56 -4.83 10.35 6.93
CA PHE A 56 -5.96 10.72 6.08
C PHE A 56 -6.72 9.49 5.53
N GLY A 57 -6.22 8.28 5.78
CA GLY A 57 -6.79 7.03 5.28
C GLY A 57 -6.41 6.71 3.83
N HIS A 58 -5.34 7.33 3.31
CA HIS A 58 -4.77 7.00 2.02
C HIS A 58 -3.78 5.85 2.13
N LEU A 59 -3.84 4.93 1.17
CA LEU A 59 -2.93 3.81 1.08
C LEU A 59 -1.58 4.28 0.53
N GLU A 60 -0.56 4.30 1.38
CA GLU A 60 0.79 4.74 1.02
C GLU A 60 1.80 3.59 1.01
N LEU A 61 2.83 3.76 0.19
CA LEU A 61 3.97 2.84 0.10
C LEU A 61 5.15 3.41 0.88
N LEU A 62 5.79 2.58 1.69
CA LEU A 62 7.00 2.93 2.41
C LEU A 62 8.23 2.50 1.59
N PRO A 63 8.96 3.41 0.94
CA PRO A 63 10.11 3.05 0.10
C PRO A 63 11.28 2.49 0.94
N THR A 64 12.17 1.72 0.30
CA THR A 64 13.48 1.39 0.87
C THR A 64 14.39 2.61 0.90
N ASP A 65 15.42 2.61 1.77
CA ASP A 65 16.35 3.76 1.89
C ASP A 65 17.03 4.10 0.57
N SER A 66 17.33 3.09 -0.24
CA SER A 66 17.89 3.23 -1.58
C SER A 66 16.94 3.99 -2.52
N ILE A 67 15.65 3.64 -2.52
CA ILE A 67 14.64 4.32 -3.34
C ILE A 67 14.36 5.71 -2.80
N GLN A 68 14.27 5.88 -1.48
CA GLN A 68 14.06 7.18 -0.84
C GLN A 68 15.18 8.17 -1.18
N SER A 69 16.44 7.71 -1.17
CA SER A 69 17.60 8.52 -1.54
C SER A 69 17.55 8.95 -3.01
N TRP A 70 17.12 8.05 -3.92
CA TRP A 70 16.94 8.39 -5.34
C TRP A 70 15.83 9.41 -5.57
N ILE A 71 14.71 9.29 -4.84
CA ILE A 71 13.59 10.26 -4.90
C ILE A 71 14.07 11.65 -4.45
N ASP A 72 14.84 11.72 -3.36
CA ASP A 72 15.36 13.00 -2.84
C ASP A 72 16.30 13.70 -3.82
N GLN A 73 17.11 12.93 -4.55
CA GLN A 73 18.04 13.44 -5.56
C GLN A 73 17.38 13.93 -6.85
N THR A 74 16.11 13.57 -7.09
CA THR A 74 15.39 13.89 -8.33
C THR A 74 14.31 14.96 -8.17
N LYS A 75 14.16 15.50 -6.95
CA LYS A 75 13.31 16.67 -6.65
C LYS A 75 14.07 17.98 -6.82
#